data_AF-A0A443NI05-F1
#
_entry.id   AF-A0A443NI05-F1
#
_cell.length_a   1.000
_cell.length_b   1.000
_cell.length_c   1.000
_cell.angle_alpha   90.00
_cell.angle_beta   90.00
_cell.angle_gamma   90.00
#
_symmetry.space_group_name_H-M   'P 1'
#
loop_
_entity.id
_entity.type
_entity.pdbx_description
1 polymer ?
#
loop_
_entity_poly.entity_id
_entity_poly.type
_entity_poly.pdbx_seq_one_letter_code
_entity_poly.pdbx_strand_id
1 'polypeptide(L)'
;MAFHSHEFTGSCSVGSRPIRLPQHRLWHSWDLNYTDDTTQMFYTSDAKFIDTGTNKEIAAIHMTQTLPRQYRNLRIFPDRIRNCYTLTPVIKSNRYLLRASFMYGNYDGLDQPPQFDAYIGVDRWAIDLPSNSSLYTWNEIIMVASLDYISVCLVNTGKGTPFISALELRLLDNSTYLAANEYQSLRLLHRSHFRLTASGTTIRYGTRMTLMIASGLFGCEMDGPQSTILLLFNLWSDDYRLPLPVINTAVVPTGPDNNLSFYFPTSNGDPRLHISCVHSLSLNCNN
;
A
#
# COMPACT_ATOMS: atom_id res chain seq x y z
N MET A 1 -19.09 -10.45 7.96
CA MET A 1 -17.62 -10.58 7.94
C MET A 1 -17.32 -11.96 7.34
N ALA A 2 -16.61 -12.03 6.23
CA ALA A 2 -16.22 -13.30 5.62
C ALA A 2 -14.75 -13.57 5.97
N PHE A 3 -14.48 -14.74 6.54
CA PHE A 3 -13.13 -15.19 6.87
C PHE A 3 -12.65 -16.15 5.79
N HIS A 4 -11.52 -15.86 5.16
CA HIS A 4 -10.80 -16.81 4.31
C HIS A 4 -9.46 -17.12 4.97
N SER A 5 -9.33 -18.36 5.46
CA SER A 5 -8.06 -18.94 5.88
C SER A 5 -7.52 -19.81 4.75
N HIS A 6 -6.27 -19.55 4.33
CA HIS A 6 -5.54 -20.43 3.43
C HIS A 6 -4.54 -21.23 4.27
N GLU A 7 -4.68 -22.55 4.24
CA GLU A 7 -3.75 -23.49 4.86
C GLU A 7 -2.74 -23.95 3.80
N PHE A 8 -1.45 -23.73 4.03
CA PHE A 8 -0.41 -24.05 3.05
C PHE A 8 0.30 -25.36 3.41
N THR A 9 0.22 -26.35 2.52
CA THR A 9 1.03 -27.58 2.54
C THR A 9 1.96 -27.59 1.33
N GLY A 10 3.26 -27.38 1.52
CA GLY A 10 4.23 -27.29 0.42
C GLY A 10 4.76 -28.65 -0.05
N SER A 11 4.87 -28.83 -1.37
CA SER A 11 5.68 -29.89 -2.02
C SER A 11 6.54 -29.29 -3.14
N CYS A 12 7.80 -29.71 -3.24
CA CYS A 12 8.82 -29.09 -4.11
C CYS A 12 8.67 -29.49 -5.58
N SER A 13 8.63 -28.52 -6.51
CA SER A 13 8.99 -28.75 -7.91
C SER A 13 9.53 -27.49 -8.61
N VAL A 14 10.47 -27.68 -9.54
CA VAL A 14 11.22 -26.62 -10.24
C VAL A 14 10.74 -26.51 -11.69
N GLY A 15 10.32 -25.30 -12.11
CA GLY A 15 9.89 -25.00 -13.48
C GLY A 15 10.25 -23.57 -13.88
N SER A 16 10.64 -23.36 -15.14
CA SER A 16 11.56 -22.30 -15.58
C SER A 16 10.99 -21.28 -16.58
N ARG A 17 11.69 -20.12 -16.63
CA ARG A 17 11.78 -19.01 -17.63
C ARG A 17 10.92 -17.74 -17.44
N PRO A 18 11.50 -16.52 -17.60
CA PRO A 18 10.86 -15.26 -17.25
C PRO A 18 10.22 -14.55 -18.44
N ILE A 19 8.96 -14.15 -18.31
CA ILE A 19 8.30 -13.16 -19.17
C ILE A 19 8.63 -11.76 -18.63
N ARG A 20 9.16 -10.86 -19.47
CA ARG A 20 9.37 -9.44 -19.11
C ARG A 20 8.09 -8.66 -19.38
N LEU A 21 7.41 -8.22 -18.32
CA LEU A 21 6.43 -7.13 -18.37
C LEU A 21 6.95 -5.96 -17.49
N PRO A 22 6.67 -4.68 -17.83
CA PRO A 22 7.13 -3.54 -17.05
C PRO A 22 6.24 -3.40 -15.80
N GLN A 23 6.73 -3.86 -14.64
CA GLN A 23 5.86 -4.23 -13.51
C GLN A 23 5.55 -3.13 -12.48
N HIS A 24 6.10 -1.92 -12.60
CA HIS A 24 5.91 -0.86 -11.61
C HIS A 24 6.00 0.53 -12.23
N ARG A 25 5.03 1.40 -11.93
CA ARG A 25 5.12 2.83 -12.25
C ARG A 25 4.84 3.66 -11.03
N LEU A 26 5.82 4.47 -10.67
CA LEU A 26 5.81 5.30 -9.48
C LEU A 26 6.05 6.73 -9.95
N TRP A 27 5.15 7.61 -9.56
CA TRP A 27 5.16 9.01 -9.93
C TRP A 27 5.29 9.86 -8.67
N HIS A 28 6.01 10.96 -8.81
CA HIS A 28 6.19 11.92 -7.74
C HIS A 28 6.10 13.33 -8.31
N SER A 29 5.87 14.27 -7.40
CA SER A 29 5.74 15.70 -7.68
C SER A 29 7.07 16.43 -7.90
N TRP A 30 8.18 15.75 -8.20
CA TRP A 30 9.39 16.45 -8.68
C TRP A 30 9.46 16.36 -10.19
N ASP A 31 10.10 17.36 -10.80
CA ASP A 31 10.37 17.40 -12.23
C ASP A 31 11.57 16.53 -12.65
N LEU A 32 12.27 15.90 -11.68
CA LEU A 32 13.43 15.05 -11.92
C LEU A 32 13.22 13.62 -11.42
N ASN A 33 13.39 12.66 -12.33
CA ASN A 33 13.36 11.23 -12.00
C ASN A 33 14.45 10.89 -10.97
N TYR A 34 14.16 9.94 -10.08
CA TYR A 34 15.13 9.45 -9.12
C TYR A 34 14.90 7.99 -8.75
N THR A 35 15.93 7.34 -8.24
CA THR A 35 15.81 6.06 -7.54
C THR A 35 15.86 6.33 -6.04
N ASP A 36 14.90 5.81 -5.29
CA ASP A 36 14.87 5.92 -3.84
C ASP A 36 15.92 4.99 -3.23
N ASP A 37 16.87 5.53 -2.48
CA ASP A 37 18.03 4.78 -1.97
C ASP A 37 17.63 3.70 -0.96
N THR A 38 16.51 3.87 -0.27
CA THR A 38 16.05 2.92 0.76
C THR A 38 15.30 1.75 0.13
N THR A 39 14.38 2.05 -0.78
CA THR A 39 13.45 1.08 -1.35
C THR A 39 13.89 0.54 -2.70
N GLN A 40 14.93 1.15 -3.30
CA GLN A 40 15.44 0.88 -4.64
C GLN A 40 14.37 1.05 -5.73
N MET A 41 13.40 1.92 -5.46
CA MET A 41 12.28 2.20 -6.35
C MET A 41 12.61 3.34 -7.30
N PHE A 42 12.37 3.14 -8.59
CA PHE A 42 12.47 4.21 -9.56
C PHE A 42 11.17 5.01 -9.63
N TYR A 43 11.32 6.31 -9.44
CA TYR A 43 10.29 7.33 -9.43
C TYR A 43 10.51 8.26 -10.63
N THR A 44 9.43 8.53 -11.36
CA THR A 44 9.45 9.46 -12.49
C THR A 44 8.53 10.66 -12.27
N SER A 45 8.84 11.79 -12.89
CA SER A 45 7.98 12.96 -12.83
C SER A 45 6.56 12.65 -13.29
N ASP A 46 5.60 13.19 -12.58
CA ASP A 46 4.17 13.07 -12.87
C ASP A 46 3.67 13.97 -14.01
N ALA A 47 4.50 14.90 -14.51
CA ALA A 47 4.10 15.95 -15.44
C ALA A 47 3.43 15.46 -16.73
N LYS A 48 3.72 14.23 -17.18
CA LYS A 48 3.13 13.63 -18.39
C LYS A 48 1.73 13.05 -18.18
N PHE A 49 1.27 12.98 -16.93
CA PHE A 49 0.04 12.30 -16.56
C PHE A 49 -1.05 13.27 -16.11
N ILE A 50 -0.78 14.57 -16.14
CA ILE A 50 -1.64 15.64 -15.62
C ILE A 50 -1.72 16.80 -16.62
N ASP A 51 -2.78 17.61 -16.51
CA ASP A 51 -2.97 18.79 -17.34
C ASP A 51 -2.47 20.09 -16.67
N THR A 52 -2.56 20.15 -15.33
CA THR A 52 -2.34 21.36 -14.53
C THR A 52 -1.69 21.02 -13.19
N GLY A 53 -1.38 22.06 -12.40
CA GLY A 53 -0.87 21.94 -11.05
C GLY A 53 0.60 22.35 -10.95
N THR A 54 1.02 22.69 -9.75
CA THR A 54 2.32 23.30 -9.48
C THR A 54 3.03 22.54 -8.36
N ASN A 55 4.32 22.32 -8.51
CA ASN A 55 5.12 21.66 -7.49
C ASN A 55 5.48 22.64 -6.36
N LYS A 56 5.45 22.13 -5.14
CA LYS A 56 5.82 22.84 -3.92
C LYS A 56 6.67 21.97 -3.02
N GLU A 57 7.66 22.60 -2.40
CA GLU A 57 8.43 22.01 -1.32
C GLU A 57 7.69 22.19 0.01
N ILE A 58 7.81 21.20 0.89
CA ILE A 58 7.30 21.35 2.25
C ILE A 58 8.15 22.36 3.03
N ALA A 59 7.63 22.89 4.13
CA ALA A 59 8.39 23.76 5.01
C ALA A 59 9.61 23.03 5.59
N ALA A 60 10.74 23.74 5.69
CA ALA A 60 12.02 23.19 6.15
C ALA A 60 11.94 22.51 7.53
N ILE A 61 11.07 23.01 8.43
CA ILE A 61 10.84 22.42 9.75
C ILE A 61 10.31 20.97 9.69
N HIS A 62 9.67 20.58 8.59
CA HIS A 62 9.16 19.24 8.38
C HIS A 62 10.07 18.37 7.50
N MET A 63 11.17 18.92 6.96
CA MET A 63 12.17 18.17 6.18
C MET A 63 13.19 17.48 7.10
N THR A 64 12.81 16.35 7.68
CA THR A 64 13.73 15.53 8.50
C THR A 64 14.62 14.63 7.65
N GLN A 65 15.77 14.21 8.18
CA GLN A 65 16.67 13.28 7.48
C GLN A 65 16.03 11.91 7.23
N THR A 66 15.12 11.50 8.11
CA THR A 66 14.39 10.23 8.03
C THR A 66 13.14 10.31 7.16
N LEU A 67 12.74 11.51 6.70
CA LEU A 67 11.57 11.68 5.85
C LEU A 67 11.82 11.05 4.48
N PRO A 68 10.98 10.08 4.04
CA PRO A 68 11.09 9.48 2.73
C PRO A 68 11.01 10.54 1.63
N ARG A 69 11.81 10.37 0.58
CA ARG A 69 12.02 11.41 -0.44
C ARG A 69 10.73 11.82 -1.13
N GLN A 70 9.80 10.89 -1.34
CA GLN A 70 8.52 11.16 -2.00
C GLN A 70 7.59 12.11 -1.23
N TYR A 71 7.84 12.36 0.06
CA TYR A 71 7.05 13.28 0.88
C TYR A 71 7.69 14.67 1.04
N ARG A 72 8.90 14.87 0.51
CA ARG A 72 9.60 16.16 0.61
C ARG A 72 8.95 17.24 -0.25
N ASN A 73 8.11 16.85 -1.19
CA ASN A 73 7.44 17.72 -2.15
C ASN A 73 6.03 17.21 -2.42
N LEU A 74 5.20 18.12 -2.93
CA LEU A 74 3.84 17.85 -3.34
C LEU A 74 3.50 18.65 -4.58
N ARG A 75 2.59 18.11 -5.38
CA ARG A 75 1.91 18.87 -6.43
C ARG A 75 0.59 19.37 -5.88
N ILE A 76 0.37 20.67 -6.03
CA ILE A 76 -0.87 21.33 -5.66
C ILE A 76 -1.71 21.63 -6.90
N PHE A 77 -3.02 21.66 -6.73
CA PHE A 77 -3.98 21.92 -7.80
C PHE A 77 -4.91 23.10 -7.45
N PRO A 78 -4.42 24.35 -7.56
CA PRO A 78 -5.19 25.53 -7.14
C PRO A 78 -6.30 25.93 -8.11
N ASP A 79 -6.13 25.65 -9.41
CA ASP A 79 -6.92 26.34 -10.44
C ASP A 79 -8.25 25.68 -10.78
N ARG A 80 -8.34 24.34 -10.71
CA ARG A 80 -9.54 23.60 -11.13
C ARG A 80 -10.21 22.91 -9.94
N ILE A 81 -11.52 22.77 -10.02
CA ILE A 81 -12.31 22.01 -9.05
C ILE A 81 -11.95 20.52 -9.12
N ARG A 82 -11.74 19.96 -10.33
CA ARG A 82 -11.40 18.55 -10.53
C ARG A 82 -10.11 18.44 -11.33
N ASN A 83 -9.13 17.74 -10.76
CA ASN A 83 -7.80 17.59 -11.32
C ASN A 83 -7.48 16.10 -11.41
N CYS A 84 -7.21 15.59 -12.61
CA CYS A 84 -7.11 14.15 -12.84
C CYS A 84 -5.74 13.78 -13.39
N TYR A 85 -5.21 12.68 -12.86
CA TYR A 85 -4.13 11.92 -13.46
C TYR A 85 -4.70 10.93 -14.45
N THR A 86 -4.15 10.86 -15.66
CA THR A 86 -4.47 9.81 -16.64
C THR A 86 -3.32 8.81 -16.70
N LEU A 87 -3.46 7.67 -16.02
CA LEU A 87 -2.43 6.64 -15.94
C LEU A 87 -2.55 5.70 -17.14
N THR A 88 -1.52 5.71 -17.99
CA THR A 88 -1.46 4.93 -19.24
C THR A 88 -0.02 4.47 -19.53
N PRO A 89 0.22 3.33 -20.22
CA PRO A 89 -0.77 2.31 -20.65
C PRO A 89 -1.21 1.38 -19.53
N VAL A 90 -2.50 1.06 -19.42
CA VAL A 90 -3.03 0.04 -18.50
C VAL A 90 -3.61 -1.12 -19.32
N ILE A 91 -3.54 -2.35 -18.79
CA ILE A 91 -4.11 -3.52 -19.43
C ILE A 91 -5.52 -3.71 -18.89
N LYS A 92 -6.52 -3.61 -19.76
CA LYS A 92 -7.91 -3.85 -19.39
C LYS A 92 -8.10 -5.25 -18.79
N SER A 93 -8.99 -5.35 -17.82
CA SER A 93 -9.34 -6.56 -17.06
C SER A 93 -8.20 -7.15 -16.22
N ASN A 94 -7.06 -6.45 -16.11
CA ASN A 94 -6.01 -6.80 -15.16
C ASN A 94 -6.21 -6.11 -13.81
N ARG A 95 -5.67 -6.74 -12.76
CA ARG A 95 -5.74 -6.24 -11.39
C ARG A 95 -4.55 -5.36 -11.05
N TYR A 96 -4.83 -4.25 -10.37
CA TYR A 96 -3.83 -3.27 -9.96
C TYR A 96 -3.95 -2.90 -8.49
N LEU A 97 -2.81 -2.67 -7.85
CA LEU A 97 -2.69 -1.92 -6.60
C LEU A 97 -2.35 -0.48 -6.94
N LEU A 98 -3.21 0.44 -6.53
CA LEU A 98 -3.00 1.88 -6.60
C LEU A 98 -2.70 2.39 -5.18
N ARG A 99 -1.62 3.15 -5.02
CA ARG A 99 -1.32 3.90 -3.79
C ARG A 99 -1.21 5.39 -4.07
N ALA A 100 -1.89 6.22 -3.28
CA ALA A 100 -1.70 7.67 -3.27
C ALA A 100 -1.14 8.11 -1.92
N SER A 101 -0.08 8.91 -1.95
CA SER A 101 0.68 9.37 -0.79
C SER A 101 0.52 10.87 -0.60
N PHE A 102 0.29 11.29 0.65
CA PHE A 102 -0.04 12.66 1.01
C PHE A 102 0.80 13.13 2.20
N MET A 103 1.54 14.22 2.03
CA MET A 103 2.09 15.06 3.08
C MET A 103 1.88 16.53 2.71
N TYR A 104 1.16 17.28 3.55
CA TYR A 104 0.91 18.72 3.34
C TYR A 104 2.16 19.54 3.67
N GLY A 105 2.83 19.23 4.78
CA GLY A 105 4.14 19.79 5.10
C GLY A 105 4.16 21.32 5.23
N ASN A 106 3.02 21.97 5.47
CA ASN A 106 2.89 23.42 5.60
C ASN A 106 3.56 24.22 4.47
N TYR A 107 3.44 23.75 3.23
CA TYR A 107 4.13 24.34 2.06
C TYR A 107 3.75 25.81 1.78
N ASP A 108 2.58 26.26 2.25
CA ASP A 108 2.04 27.60 2.07
C ASP A 108 2.12 28.47 3.35
N GLY A 109 2.62 27.91 4.45
CA GLY A 109 2.78 28.62 5.72
C GLY A 109 1.48 28.84 6.51
N LEU A 110 0.36 28.24 6.10
CA LEU A 110 -0.95 28.42 6.77
C LEU A 110 -1.18 27.48 7.95
N ASP A 111 -0.42 26.39 8.03
CA ASP A 111 -0.55 25.30 9.00
C ASP A 111 -1.97 24.73 9.08
N GLN A 112 -2.65 24.70 7.93
CA GLN A 112 -4.04 24.22 7.79
C GLN A 112 -4.12 23.16 6.69
N PRO A 113 -3.90 21.87 7.02
CA PRO A 113 -4.00 20.78 6.06
C PRO A 113 -5.37 20.77 5.35
N PRO A 114 -5.40 20.75 4.01
CA PRO A 114 -6.65 20.87 3.25
C PRO A 114 -7.46 19.57 3.27
N GLN A 115 -8.76 19.69 3.02
CA GLN A 115 -9.69 18.56 2.87
C GLN A 115 -10.27 18.56 1.45
N PHE A 116 -10.20 17.40 0.79
CA PHE A 116 -10.66 17.22 -0.58
C PHE A 116 -11.08 15.77 -0.81
N ASP A 117 -11.85 15.54 -1.87
CA ASP A 117 -12.25 14.18 -2.24
C ASP A 117 -11.31 13.59 -3.29
N ALA A 118 -11.20 12.26 -3.31
CA ALA A 118 -10.54 11.52 -4.38
C ALA A 118 -11.53 10.62 -5.12
N TYR A 119 -11.28 10.42 -6.41
CA TYR A 119 -12.07 9.57 -7.30
C TYR A 119 -11.18 8.72 -8.19
N ILE A 120 -11.64 7.52 -8.49
CA ILE A 120 -11.07 6.66 -9.54
C ILE A 120 -12.12 6.53 -10.63
N GLY A 121 -11.84 7.12 -11.79
CA GLY A 121 -12.86 7.34 -12.79
C GLY A 121 -14.01 8.18 -12.21
N VAL A 122 -15.21 7.61 -12.16
CA VAL A 122 -16.40 8.25 -11.57
C VAL A 122 -16.65 7.84 -10.12
N ASP A 123 -15.96 6.80 -9.64
CA ASP A 123 -16.21 6.20 -8.33
C ASP A 123 -15.43 6.92 -7.24
N ARG A 124 -16.12 7.25 -6.14
CA ARG A 124 -15.48 7.92 -5.00
C ARG A 124 -14.51 6.97 -4.30
N TRP A 125 -13.26 7.38 -4.21
CA TRP A 125 -12.25 6.68 -3.43
C TRP A 125 -12.19 7.31 -2.04
N ALA A 126 -12.61 6.55 -1.03
CA ALA A 126 -12.47 6.97 0.36
C ALA A 126 -10.99 7.00 0.73
N ILE A 127 -10.47 8.19 0.99
CA ILE A 127 -9.09 8.45 1.36
C ILE A 127 -9.02 9.10 2.74
N ASP A 128 -7.95 8.81 3.46
CA ASP A 128 -7.57 9.51 4.68
C ASP A 128 -6.51 10.57 4.33
N LEU A 129 -6.67 11.77 4.87
CA LEU A 129 -5.74 12.89 4.71
C LEU A 129 -5.09 13.22 6.05
N PRO A 130 -3.82 13.68 6.06
CA PRO A 130 -3.15 14.01 7.30
C PRO A 130 -3.83 15.21 7.96
N SER A 131 -4.18 15.09 9.24
CA SER A 131 -4.82 16.15 10.03
C SER A 131 -3.83 17.18 10.58
N ASN A 132 -2.53 16.92 10.45
CA ASN A 132 -1.44 17.78 10.92
C ASN A 132 -0.36 17.91 9.83
N SER A 133 0.24 19.09 9.72
CA SER A 133 1.24 19.42 8.71
C SER A 133 2.50 18.55 8.74
N SER A 134 2.88 18.04 9.91
CA SER A 134 4.04 17.16 10.08
C SER A 134 3.78 15.70 9.71
N LEU A 135 2.53 15.29 9.55
CA LEU A 135 2.15 13.91 9.28
C LEU A 135 2.08 13.64 7.78
N TYR A 136 2.47 12.44 7.41
CA TYR A 136 2.22 11.87 6.10
C TYR A 136 1.36 10.63 6.22
N THR A 137 0.56 10.36 5.19
CA THR A 137 -0.27 9.15 5.10
C THR A 137 -0.27 8.63 3.67
N TRP A 138 -0.72 7.39 3.50
CA TRP A 138 -0.97 6.82 2.18
C TRP A 138 -2.26 6.01 2.18
N ASN A 139 -2.91 6.00 1.03
CA ASN A 139 -4.13 5.27 0.78
C ASN A 139 -3.87 4.21 -0.28
N GLU A 140 -4.35 2.99 -0.05
CA GLU A 140 -4.22 1.87 -0.99
C GLU A 140 -5.60 1.35 -1.41
N ILE A 141 -5.69 1.01 -2.69
CA ILE A 141 -6.87 0.37 -3.26
C ILE A 141 -6.46 -0.64 -4.33
N ILE A 142 -7.11 -1.80 -4.28
CA ILE A 142 -6.98 -2.84 -5.30
C ILE A 142 -8.22 -2.78 -6.19
N MET A 143 -7.99 -2.73 -7.50
CA MET A 143 -9.07 -2.63 -8.49
C MET A 143 -8.74 -3.44 -9.74
N VAL A 144 -9.77 -3.79 -10.51
CA VAL A 144 -9.60 -4.31 -11.87
C VAL A 144 -9.84 -3.16 -12.85
N ALA A 145 -8.92 -2.96 -13.80
CA ALA A 145 -9.04 -1.88 -14.77
C ALA A 145 -10.16 -2.19 -15.78
N SER A 146 -11.19 -1.34 -15.86
CA SER A 146 -12.28 -1.48 -16.84
C SER A 146 -11.92 -0.98 -18.24
N LEU A 147 -10.87 -0.16 -18.33
CA LEU A 147 -10.37 0.48 -19.55
C LEU A 147 -8.84 0.28 -19.67
N ASP A 148 -8.27 0.78 -20.76
CA ASP A 148 -6.82 0.81 -21.04
C ASP A 148 -6.09 1.99 -20.37
N TYR A 149 -6.79 2.72 -19.50
CA TYR A 149 -6.25 3.74 -18.62
C TYR A 149 -6.95 3.71 -17.25
N ILE A 150 -6.30 4.32 -16.25
CA ILE A 150 -6.91 4.59 -14.94
C ILE A 150 -6.87 6.10 -14.70
N SER A 151 -8.03 6.70 -14.42
CA SER A 151 -8.13 8.12 -14.07
C SER A 151 -8.17 8.27 -12.55
N VAL A 152 -7.25 9.03 -11.95
CA VAL A 152 -7.26 9.33 -10.52
C VAL A 152 -7.46 10.83 -10.33
N CYS A 153 -8.60 11.23 -9.77
CA CYS A 153 -8.97 12.64 -9.67
C CYS A 153 -8.99 13.12 -8.21
N LEU A 154 -8.41 14.30 -7.98
CA LEU A 154 -8.53 15.04 -6.72
C LEU A 154 -9.51 16.20 -6.94
N VAL A 155 -10.52 16.29 -6.08
CA VAL A 155 -11.64 17.23 -6.21
C VAL A 155 -11.67 18.19 -5.04
N ASN A 156 -11.49 19.48 -5.35
CA ASN A 156 -11.56 20.56 -4.38
C ASN A 156 -12.99 20.69 -3.83
N THR A 157 -13.12 20.66 -2.51
CA THR A 157 -14.40 20.80 -1.79
C THR A 157 -14.58 22.18 -1.15
N GLY A 158 -13.71 23.14 -1.47
CA GLY A 158 -13.67 24.48 -0.87
C GLY A 158 -12.93 24.54 0.47
N LYS A 159 -12.31 23.45 0.91
CA LYS A 159 -11.60 23.34 2.20
C LYS A 159 -10.08 23.29 2.02
N GLY A 160 -9.58 24.11 1.10
CA GLY A 160 -8.17 24.23 0.75
C GLY A 160 -7.77 23.49 -0.53
N THR A 161 -6.52 23.68 -0.94
CA THR A 161 -6.02 23.24 -2.25
C THR A 161 -5.71 21.74 -2.27
N PRO A 162 -6.30 20.95 -3.19
CA PRO A 162 -5.96 19.54 -3.32
C PRO A 162 -4.48 19.35 -3.66
N PHE A 163 -3.89 18.30 -3.07
CA PHE A 163 -2.49 18.00 -3.28
C PHE A 163 -2.22 16.50 -3.29
N ILE A 164 -1.05 16.12 -3.82
CA ILE A 164 -0.54 14.75 -3.74
C ILE A 164 0.99 14.77 -3.77
N SER A 165 1.60 13.91 -2.97
CA SER A 165 3.07 13.80 -2.88
C SER A 165 3.60 12.77 -3.87
N ALA A 166 2.94 11.61 -3.95
CA ALA A 166 3.26 10.55 -4.90
C ALA A 166 2.04 9.69 -5.25
N LEU A 167 2.10 9.08 -6.43
CA LEU A 167 1.12 8.13 -6.94
C LEU A 167 1.87 6.89 -7.42
N GLU A 168 1.41 5.71 -7.04
CA GLU A 168 2.05 4.44 -7.39
C GLU A 168 1.02 3.49 -7.97
N LEU A 169 1.30 2.92 -9.15
CA LEU A 169 0.46 1.91 -9.78
C LEU A 169 1.27 0.64 -10.04
N ARG A 170 0.75 -0.49 -9.57
CA ARG A 170 1.39 -1.79 -9.68
C ARG A 170 0.42 -2.81 -10.26
N LEU A 171 0.87 -3.55 -11.28
CA LEU A 171 0.17 -4.72 -11.77
C LEU A 171 0.29 -5.86 -10.75
N LEU A 172 -0.85 -6.46 -10.40
CA LEU A 172 -0.92 -7.64 -9.55
C LEU A 172 -1.17 -8.90 -10.40
N ASP A 173 -0.92 -10.06 -9.80
CA ASP A 173 -1.36 -11.32 -10.41
C ASP A 173 -2.89 -11.41 -10.32
N ASN A 174 -3.51 -11.82 -11.43
CA ASN A 174 -4.97 -11.94 -11.53
C ASN A 174 -5.52 -13.10 -10.68
N SER A 175 -4.69 -14.03 -10.19
CA SER A 175 -5.06 -15.03 -9.18
C SER A 175 -5.17 -14.47 -7.75
N THR A 176 -4.62 -13.28 -7.50
CA THR A 176 -4.61 -12.65 -6.17
C THR A 176 -5.75 -11.66 -5.97
N TYR A 177 -6.24 -11.51 -4.73
CA TYR A 177 -7.33 -10.62 -4.33
C TYR A 177 -8.60 -10.78 -5.18
N LEU A 178 -9.08 -12.03 -5.34
CA LEU A 178 -10.23 -12.38 -6.20
C LEU A 178 -11.52 -11.63 -5.88
N ALA A 179 -11.68 -11.15 -4.65
CA ALA A 179 -12.80 -10.30 -4.27
C ALA A 179 -12.82 -8.93 -4.97
N ALA A 180 -11.68 -8.47 -5.50
CA ALA A 180 -11.63 -7.32 -6.40
C ALA A 180 -11.98 -7.77 -7.84
N ASN A 181 -13.02 -7.17 -8.41
CA ASN A 181 -13.47 -7.39 -9.78
C ASN A 181 -13.83 -6.05 -10.46
N GLU A 182 -14.37 -6.09 -11.68
CA GLU A 182 -14.68 -4.87 -12.46
C GLU A 182 -15.73 -3.96 -11.80
N TYR A 183 -16.52 -4.49 -10.85
CA TYR A 183 -17.57 -3.76 -10.13
C TYR A 183 -17.23 -3.51 -8.65
N GLN A 184 -16.14 -4.08 -8.16
CA GLN A 184 -15.80 -4.04 -6.74
C GLN A 184 -14.29 -3.86 -6.54
N SER A 185 -13.93 -2.78 -5.85
CA SER A 185 -12.56 -2.51 -5.39
C SER A 185 -12.37 -2.87 -3.92
N LEU A 186 -11.12 -3.12 -3.51
CA LEU A 186 -10.75 -3.35 -2.12
C LEU A 186 -9.91 -2.19 -1.60
N ARG A 187 -10.44 -1.42 -0.65
CA ARG A 187 -9.66 -0.41 0.10
C ARG A 187 -8.84 -1.11 1.17
N LEU A 188 -7.58 -0.73 1.32
CA LEU A 188 -6.79 -1.17 2.46
C LEU A 188 -7.27 -0.48 3.73
N LEU A 189 -7.67 -1.27 4.74
CA LEU A 189 -7.92 -0.76 6.09
C LEU A 189 -6.68 -0.91 6.96
N HIS A 190 -6.08 -2.11 6.93
CA HIS A 190 -4.93 -2.43 7.76
C HIS A 190 -4.08 -3.51 7.11
N ARG A 191 -2.75 -3.44 7.29
CA ARG A 191 -1.80 -4.49 6.93
C ARG A 191 -0.71 -4.57 7.97
N SER A 192 -0.52 -5.77 8.52
CA SER A 192 0.57 -6.06 9.45
C SER A 192 1.29 -7.34 9.06
N HIS A 193 2.52 -7.47 9.55
CA HIS A 193 3.21 -8.74 9.68
C HIS A 193 3.40 -9.06 11.16
N PHE A 194 3.60 -10.33 11.49
CA PHE A 194 3.98 -10.75 12.83
C PHE A 194 5.50 -10.70 12.96
N ARG A 195 6.03 -10.20 14.08
CA ARG A 195 7.48 -9.98 14.29
C ARG A 195 7.93 -10.24 15.73
N LEU A 196 9.23 -10.52 15.87
CA LEU A 196 9.97 -10.78 17.12
C LEU A 196 10.06 -9.58 18.07
N THR A 197 10.18 -8.36 17.56
CA THR A 197 10.44 -7.15 18.37
C THR A 197 9.54 -6.00 17.98
N ALA A 198 9.13 -5.19 18.98
CA ALA A 198 8.37 -3.94 18.80
C ALA A 198 9.15 -2.83 18.05
N SER A 199 10.44 -3.05 17.82
CA SER A 199 11.28 -2.23 16.94
C SER A 199 11.56 -3.02 15.68
N GLY A 200 10.98 -2.58 14.56
CA GLY A 200 11.20 -3.21 13.25
C GLY A 200 10.94 -2.21 12.13
N THR A 201 11.82 -2.20 11.13
CA THR A 201 11.69 -1.31 9.96
C THR A 201 10.45 -1.67 9.16
N THR A 202 9.65 -0.67 8.77
CA THR A 202 8.59 -0.85 7.78
C THR A 202 9.18 -1.53 6.55
N ILE A 203 8.67 -2.71 6.21
CA ILE A 203 9.19 -3.47 5.08
C ILE A 203 8.59 -2.86 3.82
N ARG A 204 9.43 -2.38 2.90
CA ARG A 204 9.02 -1.93 1.56
C ARG A 204 10.05 -2.44 0.54
N TYR A 205 9.68 -3.46 -0.23
CA TYR A 205 10.59 -4.10 -1.19
C TYR A 205 10.33 -3.67 -2.64
N GLY A 206 11.32 -3.10 -3.31
CA GLY A 206 11.30 -2.80 -4.75
C GLY A 206 11.45 -4.01 -5.69
N THR A 207 11.24 -5.25 -5.24
CA THR A 207 11.41 -6.41 -6.13
C THR A 207 10.17 -6.69 -6.99
N ARG A 208 10.45 -7.21 -8.18
CA ARG A 208 9.59 -7.28 -9.37
C ARG A 208 8.16 -7.80 -9.18
N MET A 209 7.78 -8.47 -8.09
CA MET A 209 6.44 -9.09 -8.01
C MET A 209 5.61 -8.82 -6.76
N THR A 210 6.09 -8.19 -5.67
CA THR A 210 5.19 -7.80 -4.56
C THR A 210 5.66 -6.59 -3.77
N LEU A 211 4.81 -5.55 -3.68
CA LEU A 211 5.11 -4.29 -3.00
C LEU A 211 4.23 -4.29 -1.77
N MET A 212 4.60 -5.11 -0.80
CA MET A 212 3.98 -5.00 0.51
C MET A 212 4.71 -3.91 1.27
N ILE A 213 3.98 -2.84 1.61
CA ILE A 213 4.32 -2.08 2.80
C ILE A 213 3.61 -2.78 3.95
N ALA A 214 4.39 -3.36 4.86
CA ALA A 214 3.92 -3.74 6.18
C ALA A 214 4.56 -2.76 7.17
N SER A 215 3.74 -1.89 7.73
CA SER A 215 4.11 -1.03 8.86
C SER A 215 4.31 -1.89 10.11
N GLY A 216 5.32 -1.54 10.90
CA GLY A 216 5.58 -2.17 12.19
C GLY A 216 4.55 -1.76 13.24
N LEU A 217 3.87 -2.79 13.77
CA LEU A 217 3.29 -2.98 15.11
C LEU A 217 2.06 -2.20 15.62
N PHE A 218 1.32 -2.93 16.48
CA PHE A 218 0.25 -2.56 17.41
C PHE A 218 -1.14 -2.21 16.83
N GLY A 219 -1.65 -3.00 15.87
CA GLY A 219 -3.08 -3.00 15.52
C GLY A 219 -3.83 -4.27 15.92
N CYS A 220 -3.12 -5.39 16.05
CA CYS A 220 -3.66 -6.64 16.57
C CYS A 220 -3.09 -6.80 17.97
N GLU A 221 -3.86 -6.49 19.00
CA GLU A 221 -3.50 -6.85 20.36
C GLU A 221 -3.50 -8.38 20.39
N MET A 222 -2.29 -8.97 20.45
CA MET A 222 -2.13 -10.41 20.58
C MET A 222 -2.07 -10.74 22.07
N ASP A 223 -3.12 -11.38 22.56
CA ASP A 223 -3.22 -11.78 23.95
C ASP A 223 -2.79 -13.25 24.11
N GLY A 224 -2.02 -13.52 25.18
CA GLY A 224 -1.49 -14.85 25.49
C GLY A 224 0.05 -14.99 25.44
N PRO A 225 0.60 -16.05 26.05
CA PRO A 225 2.03 -16.30 26.07
C PRO A 225 2.50 -16.85 24.71
N GLN A 226 3.49 -16.17 24.13
CA GLN A 226 3.84 -16.30 22.71
C GLN A 226 5.36 -16.41 22.51
N SER A 227 5.75 -17.24 21.55
CA SER A 227 7.13 -17.46 21.09
C SER A 227 7.18 -17.18 19.59
N THR A 228 8.31 -16.69 19.07
CA THR A 228 8.47 -16.49 17.63
C THR A 228 9.47 -17.49 17.07
N ILE A 229 9.15 -18.10 15.94
CA ILE A 229 10.04 -19.02 15.23
C ILE A 229 10.57 -18.32 13.98
N LEU A 230 11.89 -18.37 13.80
CA LEU A 230 12.54 -18.02 12.53
C LEU A 230 12.64 -19.28 11.69
N LEU A 231 12.09 -19.20 10.48
CA LEU A 231 12.14 -20.33 9.54
C LEU A 231 13.37 -20.18 8.65
N LEU A 232 14.26 -21.17 8.70
CA LEU A 232 15.49 -21.25 7.89
C LEU A 232 15.24 -21.80 6.48
N PHE A 233 13.98 -22.05 6.11
CA PHE A 233 13.60 -22.67 4.84
C PHE A 233 12.91 -21.69 3.90
N ASN A 234 13.31 -21.69 2.63
CA ASN A 234 12.62 -20.98 1.56
C ASN A 234 11.32 -21.72 1.24
N LEU A 235 10.23 -21.31 1.87
CA LEU A 235 8.89 -21.82 1.58
C LEU A 235 8.43 -21.23 0.24
N TRP A 236 8.56 -22.01 -0.82
CA TRP A 236 8.01 -21.67 -2.13
C TRP A 236 6.77 -22.51 -2.34
N SER A 237 5.61 -21.94 -2.02
CA SER A 237 4.34 -22.39 -2.55
C SER A 237 3.38 -21.20 -2.61
N ASP A 238 2.82 -20.99 -3.81
CA ASP A 238 1.59 -20.24 -4.13
C ASP A 238 1.65 -18.80 -4.69
N ASP A 239 0.53 -18.48 -5.34
CA ASP A 239 0.20 -17.32 -6.18
C ASP A 239 0.40 -15.96 -5.48
N TYR A 240 0.26 -15.91 -4.15
CA TYR A 240 0.60 -14.74 -3.34
C TYR A 240 2.06 -14.84 -2.94
N ARG A 241 2.96 -14.39 -3.83
CA ARG A 241 4.42 -14.39 -3.61
C ARG A 241 4.86 -13.41 -2.51
N LEU A 242 4.50 -13.70 -1.26
CA LEU A 242 4.81 -12.86 -0.10
C LEU A 242 6.33 -12.71 0.07
N PRO A 243 6.83 -11.53 0.49
CA PRO A 243 8.26 -11.35 0.72
C PRO A 243 8.80 -12.31 1.78
N LEU A 244 10.02 -12.84 1.56
CA LEU A 244 10.68 -13.78 2.46
C LEU A 244 10.67 -13.36 3.94
N PRO A 245 10.92 -12.10 4.33
CA PRO A 245 10.89 -11.72 5.74
C PRO A 245 9.49 -11.69 6.37
N VAL A 246 8.42 -11.79 5.57
CA VAL A 246 7.04 -11.93 6.08
C VAL A 246 6.74 -13.40 6.35
N ILE A 247 7.13 -14.31 5.45
CA ILE A 247 6.89 -15.76 5.61
C ILE A 247 7.91 -16.43 6.54
N ASN A 248 9.11 -15.85 6.71
CA ASN A 248 10.16 -16.40 7.57
C ASN A 248 9.97 -16.12 9.06
N THR A 249 8.92 -15.37 9.43
CA THR A 249 8.58 -15.05 10.82
C THR A 249 7.15 -15.49 11.10
N ALA A 250 7.00 -16.38 12.08
CA ALA A 250 5.69 -16.80 12.57
C ALA A 250 5.65 -16.69 14.10
N VAL A 251 4.50 -16.26 14.63
CA VAL A 251 4.22 -16.27 16.06
C VAL A 251 3.45 -17.54 16.39
N VAL A 252 3.93 -18.26 17.40
CA VAL A 252 3.33 -19.50 17.90
C VAL A 252 3.03 -19.35 19.38
N PRO A 253 2.02 -20.05 19.91
CA PRO A 253 1.82 -20.13 21.34
C PRO A 253 3.04 -20.75 22.03
N THR A 254 3.38 -20.31 23.26
CA THR A 254 4.53 -20.85 24.02
C THR A 254 4.36 -22.30 24.48
N GLY A 255 3.15 -22.85 24.39
CA GLY A 255 2.82 -24.19 24.86
C GLY A 255 1.60 -24.76 24.11
N PRO A 256 1.41 -26.08 24.13
CA PRO A 256 0.39 -26.78 23.35
C PRO A 256 -1.05 -26.39 23.75
N ASP A 257 -1.25 -25.94 25.00
CA ASP A 257 -2.55 -25.54 25.53
C ASP A 257 -2.81 -24.02 25.44
N ASN A 258 -1.83 -23.26 24.92
CA ASN A 258 -1.94 -21.82 24.79
C ASN A 258 -2.57 -21.46 23.44
N ASN A 259 -3.49 -20.49 23.45
CA ASN A 259 -4.11 -19.96 22.24
C ASN A 259 -3.50 -18.62 21.84
N LEU A 260 -3.39 -18.40 20.53
CA LEU A 260 -3.07 -17.08 19.98
C LEU A 260 -4.38 -16.39 19.60
N SER A 261 -4.70 -15.28 20.27
CA SER A 261 -5.86 -14.45 19.93
C SER A 261 -5.40 -13.18 19.26
N PHE A 262 -6.05 -12.77 18.17
CA PHE A 262 -5.80 -11.47 17.53
C PHE A 262 -7.13 -10.81 17.16
N TYR A 263 -7.18 -9.51 17.38
CA TYR A 263 -8.34 -8.68 17.05
C TYR A 263 -8.05 -7.82 15.82
N PHE A 264 -9.02 -7.75 14.90
CA PHE A 264 -9.00 -6.78 13.81
C PHE A 264 -9.92 -5.62 14.21
N PRO A 265 -9.40 -4.42 14.48
CA PRO A 265 -10.25 -3.27 14.77
C PRO A 265 -11.10 -2.94 13.55
N THR A 266 -12.40 -3.20 13.64
CA THR A 266 -13.38 -2.66 12.71
C THR A 266 -13.84 -1.31 13.24
N SER A 267 -13.83 -0.26 12.42
CA SER A 267 -14.52 0.98 12.79
C SER A 267 -16.01 0.65 12.98
N ASN A 268 -16.51 0.75 14.20
CA ASN A 268 -17.91 0.57 14.53
C ASN A 268 -18.76 1.48 13.61
N GLY A 269 -19.41 0.89 12.60
CA GLY A 269 -20.37 1.59 11.75
C GLY A 269 -20.09 1.66 10.24
N ASP A 270 -19.04 1.04 9.68
CA ASP A 270 -18.93 0.93 8.21
C ASP A 270 -19.77 -0.26 7.70
N PRO A 271 -20.87 -0.04 6.96
CA PRO A 271 -21.74 -1.10 6.46
C PRO A 271 -21.11 -1.94 5.32
N ARG A 272 -19.88 -1.63 4.89
CA ARG A 272 -19.20 -2.31 3.78
C ARG A 272 -18.73 -3.71 4.16
N LEU A 273 -18.61 -4.58 3.15
CA LEU A 273 -18.04 -5.91 3.31
C LEU A 273 -16.55 -5.81 3.68
N HIS A 274 -16.20 -6.28 4.87
CA HIS A 274 -14.81 -6.40 5.32
C HIS A 274 -14.27 -7.79 4.98
N ILE A 275 -13.09 -7.83 4.37
CA ILE A 275 -12.36 -9.05 4.03
C ILE A 275 -11.06 -9.06 4.81
N SER A 276 -10.87 -10.10 5.62
CA SER A 276 -9.65 -10.33 6.38
C SER A 276 -8.90 -11.52 5.79
N CYS A 277 -7.65 -11.29 5.39
CA CYS A 277 -6.75 -12.35 4.92
C CYS A 277 -5.71 -12.62 6.00
N VAL A 278 -5.66 -13.86 6.50
CA VAL A 278 -4.62 -14.34 7.42
C VAL A 278 -3.80 -15.38 6.69
N HIS A 279 -2.48 -15.20 6.67
CA HIS A 279 -1.55 -16.20 6.15
C HIS A 279 -1.01 -17.00 7.35
N SER A 280 -1.28 -18.31 7.37
CA SER A 280 -0.74 -19.25 8.35
C SER A 280 0.24 -20.20 7.68
N LEU A 281 1.11 -20.83 8.46
CA LEU A 281 1.98 -21.90 7.97
C LEU A 281 1.93 -23.05 8.96
N SER A 282 1.72 -24.27 8.46
CA SER A 282 1.83 -25.48 9.26
C SER A 282 3.18 -26.15 8.99
N LEU A 283 3.92 -26.48 10.05
CA LEU A 283 5.18 -27.19 9.99
C LEU A 283 4.97 -28.61 10.53
N ASN A 284 4.82 -29.57 9.63
CA ASN A 284 4.84 -30.98 10.01
C ASN A 284 6.29 -31.45 10.15
N CYS A 285 6.80 -31.45 11.38
CA CYS A 285 8.03 -32.17 11.71
C CYS A 285 7.67 -33.66 11.88
N ASN A 286 7.83 -34.46 10.82
CA ASN A 286 7.85 -35.91 11.01
C ASN A 286 9.16 -36.27 11.72
N ASN A 287 9.03 -36.91 12.90
CA ASN A 287 10.14 -37.49 13.65
C ASN A 287 10.88 -38.57 12.86
#